data_AF-A0AAV6LG67-F1
#
_entry.id   AF-A0AAV6LG67-F1
#
_cell.length_a   1.000
_cell.length_b   1.000
_cell.length_c   1.000
_cell.angle_alpha   90.00
_cell.angle_beta   90.00
_cell.angle_gamma   90.00
#
_symmetry.space_group_name_H-M   'P 1'
#
loop_
_entity.id
_entity.type
_entity.pdbx_description
1 polymer ?
#
loop_
_entity_poly.entity_id
_entity_poly.type
_entity_poly.pdbx_seq_one_letter_code
_entity_poly.pdbx_strand_id
1 'polypeptide(L)'
;MAGRSDAYAISAWVPESSGEHPGWSESKTVTKQGGQHSIVQQTSRAKYEDKVTGSYERYTAKETVSSGQQFVERSTGRVGFKDEQQRSSTVKIGDKSGYTEYHSEQKVKRVNFENSGNTSRGNNKYY
;
A
#
# COMPACT_ATOMS: atom_id res chain seq x y z
N MET A 1 -28.77 -7.98 5.40
CA MET A 1 -28.07 -7.22 4.33
C MET A 1 -26.64 -7.73 4.28
N ALA A 2 -26.32 -8.56 3.28
CA ALA A 2 -24.98 -9.11 3.12
C ALA A 2 -24.11 -8.03 2.46
N GLY A 3 -23.26 -7.37 3.26
CA GLY A 3 -22.25 -6.45 2.76
C GLY A 3 -21.23 -7.24 1.96
N ARG A 4 -21.22 -7.04 0.64
CA ARG A 4 -20.13 -7.48 -0.22
C ARG A 4 -18.86 -6.83 0.28
N SER A 5 -18.02 -7.60 0.97
CA SER A 5 -16.62 -7.25 1.17
C SER A 5 -15.98 -7.32 -0.21
N ASP A 6 -15.90 -6.17 -0.87
CA ASP A 6 -15.07 -6.00 -2.06
C ASP A 6 -13.63 -6.28 -1.62
N ALA A 7 -13.22 -7.54 -1.75
CA ALA A 7 -11.84 -7.95 -1.63
C ALA A 7 -11.11 -7.19 -2.73
N TYR A 8 -10.44 -6.09 -2.35
CA TYR A 8 -9.51 -5.41 -3.23
C TYR A 8 -8.58 -6.48 -3.80
N ALA A 9 -8.67 -6.72 -5.10
CA ALA A 9 -7.83 -7.72 -5.78
C ALA A 9 -6.38 -7.23 -5.71
N ILE A 10 -5.63 -7.75 -4.75
CA ILE A 10 -4.23 -7.39 -4.48
C ILE A 10 -3.32 -8.28 -5.34
N SER A 11 -3.43 -8.17 -6.66
CA SER A 11 -2.72 -9.07 -7.60
C SER A 11 -1.88 -8.34 -8.66
N ALA A 12 -1.77 -7.01 -8.62
CA ALA A 12 -1.26 -6.25 -9.77
C ALA A 12 0.27 -6.00 -9.83
N TRP A 13 1.09 -6.43 -8.87
CA TRP A 13 2.54 -6.14 -8.89
C TRP A 13 3.44 -7.22 -8.27
N VAL A 14 2.99 -8.49 -8.26
CA VAL A 14 3.98 -9.56 -8.30
C VAL A 14 4.44 -9.60 -9.76
N PRO A 15 5.73 -9.37 -10.07
CA PRO A 15 6.18 -9.64 -11.44
C PRO A 15 5.79 -11.10 -11.73
N GLU A 16 4.89 -11.30 -12.69
CA GLU A 16 4.70 -12.61 -13.30
C GLU A 16 6.10 -13.04 -13.70
N SER A 17 6.61 -14.10 -13.06
CA SER A 17 7.96 -14.56 -13.33
C SER A 17 8.01 -14.86 -14.81
N SER A 18 8.80 -14.10 -15.57
CA SER A 18 9.05 -14.38 -16.97
C SER A 18 9.80 -15.71 -17.04
N GLY A 19 9.04 -16.79 -17.15
CA GLY A 19 9.39 -18.08 -17.73
C GLY A 19 10.51 -18.95 -17.15
N GLU A 20 11.57 -18.43 -16.51
CA GLU A 20 12.83 -19.20 -16.53
C GLU A 20 13.59 -19.40 -15.21
N HIS A 21 13.19 -18.83 -14.07
CA HIS A 21 13.99 -18.98 -12.85
C HIS A 21 13.18 -19.39 -11.61
N PRO A 22 13.31 -20.64 -11.12
CA PRO A 22 12.73 -21.09 -9.87
C PRO A 22 13.58 -20.57 -8.69
N GLY A 23 13.56 -19.26 -8.50
CA GLY A 23 14.14 -18.58 -7.34
C GLY A 23 13.11 -18.51 -6.22
N TRP A 24 13.47 -18.97 -5.01
CA TRP A 24 12.60 -19.02 -3.84
C TRP A 24 11.83 -17.70 -3.64
N SER A 25 10.50 -17.78 -3.65
CA SER A 25 9.61 -16.64 -3.44
C SER A 25 8.92 -16.76 -2.09
N GLU A 26 8.96 -15.67 -1.31
CA GLU A 26 8.29 -15.58 -0.01
C GLU A 26 7.37 -14.37 -0.02
N SER A 27 6.12 -14.59 0.36
CA SER A 27 5.17 -13.51 0.65
C SER A 27 4.73 -13.60 2.10
N LYS A 28 4.79 -12.48 2.81
CA LYS A 28 4.29 -12.35 4.18
C LYS A 28 3.25 -11.24 4.25
N THR A 29 2.11 -11.56 4.83
CA THR A 29 1.04 -10.60 5.11
C THR A 29 0.89 -10.43 6.62
N VAL A 30 0.78 -9.20 7.08
CA VAL A 30 0.53 -8.84 8.48
C VAL A 30 -0.66 -7.89 8.52
N THR A 31 -1.67 -8.27 9.29
CA THR A 31 -2.88 -7.47 9.47
C THR A 31 -2.97 -7.02 10.92
N LYS A 32 -3.27 -5.73 11.14
CA LYS A 32 -3.61 -5.16 12.45
C LYS A 32 -4.96 -4.47 12.33
N GLN A 33 -5.90 -4.84 13.19
CA GLN A 33 -7.23 -4.23 13.26
C GLN A 33 -7.48 -3.72 14.68
N GLY A 34 -8.01 -2.51 14.80
CA GLY A 34 -8.38 -1.90 16.08
C GLY A 34 -9.43 -0.82 15.87
N GLY A 35 -10.62 -1.02 16.42
CA GLY A 35 -11.75 -0.10 16.24
C GLY A 35 -12.10 0.10 14.76
N GLN A 36 -12.18 1.36 14.32
CA GLN A 36 -12.47 1.74 12.92
C GLN A 36 -11.22 1.75 12.02
N HIS A 37 -10.06 1.36 12.53
CA HIS A 37 -8.79 1.45 11.81
C HIS A 37 -8.20 0.06 11.52
N SER A 38 -7.71 -0.12 10.30
CA SER A 38 -7.00 -1.34 9.88
C SER A 38 -5.73 -1.01 9.13
N ILE A 39 -4.68 -1.81 9.35
CA ILE A 39 -3.45 -1.80 8.56
C ILE A 39 -3.22 -3.20 8.01
N VAL A 40 -3.00 -3.29 6.71
CA VAL A 40 -2.52 -4.49 6.02
C VAL A 40 -1.14 -4.17 5.47
N GLN A 41 -0.17 -5.03 5.78
CA GLN A 41 1.18 -4.96 5.24
C GLN A 41 1.48 -6.25 4.50
N GLN A 42 1.92 -6.14 3.26
CA GLN A 42 2.40 -7.25 2.46
C GLN A 42 3.86 -7.01 2.11
N THR A 43 4.68 -8.04 2.24
CA THR A 43 6.06 -8.04 1.77
C THR A 43 6.28 -9.26 0.91
N SER A 44 6.73 -9.06 -0.32
CA SER A 44 7.10 -10.12 -1.25
C SER A 44 8.60 -10.06 -1.50
N ARG A 45 9.24 -11.22 -1.55
CA ARG A 45 10.67 -11.35 -1.82
C ARG A 45 10.87 -12.46 -2.84
N ALA A 46 11.79 -12.24 -3.77
CA ALA A 46 12.29 -13.29 -4.63
C ALA A 46 13.81 -13.15 -4.70
N LYS A 47 14.50 -14.29 -4.81
CA LYS A 47 15.95 -14.30 -4.99
C LYS A 47 16.37 -15.38 -5.97
N TYR A 48 17.37 -15.07 -6.76
CA TYR A 48 18.10 -16.00 -7.60
C TYR A 48 19.59 -15.81 -7.36
N GLU A 49 20.34 -16.91 -7.41
CA GLU A 49 21.79 -16.91 -7.25
C GLU A 49 22.39 -18.05 -8.08
N ASP A 50 23.24 -17.70 -9.04
CA ASP A 50 24.13 -18.66 -9.69
C ASP A 50 25.44 -18.72 -8.92
N LYS A 51 25.66 -19.85 -8.25
CA LYS A 51 26.86 -20.07 -7.42
C LYS A 51 28.15 -20.18 -8.24
N VAL A 52 28.07 -20.55 -9.52
CA VAL A 52 29.23 -20.75 -10.38
C VAL A 52 29.81 -19.39 -10.75
N THR A 53 29.00 -18.53 -11.35
CA THR A 53 29.41 -17.16 -11.73
C THR A 53 29.44 -16.21 -10.54
N GLY A 54 28.63 -16.48 -9.51
CA GLY A 54 28.38 -15.55 -8.41
C GLY A 54 27.35 -14.48 -8.74
N SER A 55 26.67 -14.59 -9.88
CA SER A 55 25.62 -13.68 -10.31
C SER A 55 24.38 -13.87 -9.44
N TYR A 56 23.69 -12.78 -9.11
CA TYR A 56 22.48 -12.84 -8.31
C TYR A 56 21.49 -11.76 -8.72
N GLU A 57 20.23 -12.06 -8.43
CA GLU A 57 19.12 -11.12 -8.52
C GLU A 57 18.30 -11.21 -7.23
N ARG A 58 17.95 -10.05 -6.66
CA ARG A 58 17.09 -9.96 -5.48
C ARG A 58 16.00 -8.95 -5.73
N TYR A 59 14.77 -9.39 -5.56
CA TYR A 59 13.58 -8.56 -5.59
C TYR A 59 12.97 -8.46 -4.20
N THR A 60 12.56 -7.26 -3.81
CA THR A 60 11.75 -7.04 -2.61
C THR A 60 10.68 -6.02 -2.93
N ALA A 61 9.41 -6.37 -2.68
CA ALA A 61 8.28 -5.45 -2.73
C ALA A 61 7.62 -5.35 -1.37
N LYS A 62 7.12 -4.16 -1.05
CA LYS A 62 6.34 -3.88 0.14
C LYS A 62 5.10 -3.09 -0.24
N GLU A 63 3.96 -3.51 0.27
CA GLU A 63 2.72 -2.74 0.20
C GLU A 63 2.18 -2.56 1.61
N THR A 64 1.72 -1.36 1.91
CA THR A 64 1.05 -1.03 3.16
C THR A 64 -0.22 -0.27 2.83
N VAL A 65 -1.35 -0.78 3.29
CA VAL A 65 -2.65 -0.14 3.19
C VAL A 65 -3.13 0.12 4.61
N SER A 66 -3.32 1.39 4.97
CA SER A 66 -4.04 1.77 6.18
C SER A 66 -5.36 2.42 5.81
N SER A 67 -6.41 2.08 6.56
CA SER A 67 -7.74 2.63 6.35
C SER A 67 -8.41 3.01 7.66
N GLY A 68 -9.19 4.08 7.62
CA GLY A 68 -9.99 4.55 8.76
C GLY A 68 -9.18 5.20 9.87
N GLN A 69 -7.98 5.70 9.59
CA GLN A 69 -7.19 6.41 10.59
C GLN A 69 -7.82 7.78 10.87
N GLN A 70 -8.20 8.05 12.12
CA GLN A 70 -8.69 9.37 12.50
C GLN A 70 -7.62 10.44 12.20
N PHE A 71 -8.04 11.51 11.53
CA PHE A 71 -7.20 12.61 11.12
C PHE A 71 -7.80 13.93 11.59
N VAL A 72 -6.99 14.75 12.25
CA VAL A 72 -7.38 16.11 12.68
C VAL A 72 -6.53 17.10 11.90
N GLU A 73 -7.20 17.95 11.11
CA GLU A 73 -6.54 19.01 10.37
C GLU A 73 -6.08 20.11 11.33
N ARG A 74 -4.76 20.38 11.38
CA ARG A 74 -4.19 21.34 12.33
C ARG A 74 -4.67 22.78 12.15
N SER A 75 -4.98 23.19 10.92
CA SER A 75 -5.37 24.56 10.60
C SER A 75 -6.82 24.87 10.93
N THR A 76 -7.73 23.90 10.78
CA THR A 76 -9.17 24.11 10.91
C THR A 76 -9.79 23.37 12.11
N GLY A 77 -9.05 22.44 12.72
CA GLY A 77 -9.57 21.53 13.75
C GLY A 77 -10.54 20.48 13.21
N ARG A 78 -10.73 20.39 11.88
CA ARG A 78 -11.67 19.44 11.28
C ARG A 78 -11.22 18.01 11.54
N VAL A 79 -12.15 17.21 12.00
CA VAL A 79 -11.95 15.77 12.19
C VAL A 79 -12.45 15.04 10.95
N GLY A 80 -11.67 14.07 10.51
CA GLY A 80 -11.99 13.22 9.39
C GLY A 80 -11.29 11.87 9.50
N PHE A 81 -11.34 11.12 8.42
CA PHE A 81 -10.68 9.84 8.28
C PHE A 81 -9.68 9.88 7.13
N LYS A 82 -8.58 9.16 7.32
CA LYS A 82 -7.50 9.05 6.37
C LYS A 82 -7.28 7.59 5.99
N ASP A 83 -7.23 7.37 4.69
CA ASP A 83 -6.73 6.16 4.08
C ASP A 83 -5.37 6.45 3.44
N GLU A 84 -4.43 5.52 3.57
CA GLU A 84 -3.10 5.64 2.99
C GLU A 84 -2.69 4.32 2.36
N GLN A 85 -2.17 4.42 1.15
CA GLN A 85 -1.54 3.31 0.45
C GLN A 85 -0.11 3.68 0.13
N GLN A 86 0.83 2.84 0.55
CA GLN A 86 2.24 2.99 0.27
C GLN A 86 2.77 1.71 -0.37
N ARG A 87 3.50 1.85 -1.46
CA ARG A 87 4.10 0.76 -2.22
C ARG A 87 5.57 1.07 -2.44
N SER A 88 6.44 0.09 -2.26
CA SER A 88 7.84 0.21 -2.65
C SER A 88 8.36 -1.09 -3.23
N SER A 89 9.32 -0.97 -4.13
CA SER A 89 10.06 -2.10 -4.68
C SER A 89 11.55 -1.80 -4.77
N THR A 90 12.35 -2.85 -4.61
CA THR A 90 13.79 -2.82 -4.79
C THR A 90 14.20 -4.03 -5.60
N VAL A 91 14.97 -3.81 -6.67
CA VAL A 91 15.63 -4.83 -7.48
C VAL A 91 17.13 -4.63 -7.33
N LYS A 92 17.86 -5.68 -6.95
CA LYS A 92 19.33 -5.68 -6.93
C LYS A 92 19.82 -6.76 -7.87
N ILE A 93 20.65 -6.40 -8.83
CA ILE A 93 21.26 -7.32 -9.80
C ILE A 93 22.77 -7.09 -9.75
N GLY A 94 23.54 -8.15 -9.59
CA GLY A 94 24.98 -8.03 -9.48
C GLY A 94 25.68 -9.37 -9.47
N ASP A 95 26.97 -9.31 -9.20
CA ASP A 95 27.85 -10.46 -9.09
C ASP A 95 28.93 -10.20 -8.02
N LYS A 96 30.04 -10.96 -8.08
CA LYS A 96 31.17 -10.82 -7.14
C LYS A 96 31.92 -9.49 -7.30
N SER A 97 31.77 -8.80 -8.44
CA SER A 97 32.46 -7.55 -8.75
C SER A 97 31.68 -6.30 -8.33
N GLY A 98 30.35 -6.39 -8.22
CA GLY A 98 29.51 -5.25 -7.85
C GLY A 98 28.03 -5.49 -8.09
N TYR A 99 27.22 -4.45 -7.95
CA TYR A 99 25.78 -4.53 -8.19
C TYR A 99 25.19 -3.20 -8.64
N THR A 100 24.04 -3.29 -9.32
CA THR A 100 23.13 -2.18 -9.57
C THR A 100 21.86 -2.38 -8.75
N GLU A 101 21.35 -1.30 -8.18
CA GLU A 101 20.12 -1.29 -7.40
C GLU A 101 19.12 -0.31 -7.99
N TYR A 102 17.91 -0.80 -8.23
CA TYR A 102 16.76 0.00 -8.65
C TYR A 102 15.77 0.06 -7.51
N HIS A 103 15.34 1.28 -7.15
CA HIS A 103 14.35 1.50 -6.11
C HIS A 103 13.20 2.35 -6.64
N SER A 104 11.97 1.97 -6.31
CA SER A 104 10.79 2.77 -6.57
C SER A 104 9.87 2.81 -5.35
N GLU A 105 9.24 3.96 -5.14
CA GLU A 105 8.27 4.16 -4.07
C GLU A 105 7.10 5.01 -4.56
N GLN A 106 5.90 4.65 -4.16
CA GLN A 106 4.66 5.37 -4.42
C GLN A 106 3.85 5.48 -3.14
N LYS A 107 3.25 6.65 -2.93
CA LYS A 107 2.43 6.94 -1.75
C LYS A 107 1.19 7.73 -2.14
N VAL A 108 0.02 7.18 -1.82
CA VAL A 108 -1.29 7.79 -2.04
C VAL A 108 -1.96 8.00 -0.68
N LYS A 109 -2.50 9.20 -0.48
CA LYS A 109 -3.24 9.58 0.73
C LYS A 109 -4.59 10.12 0.32
N ARG A 110 -5.64 9.61 0.95
CA ARG A 110 -7.00 10.16 0.85
C ARG A 110 -7.44 10.60 2.23
N VAL A 111 -7.90 11.84 2.34
CA VAL A 111 -8.47 12.39 3.58
C VAL A 111 -9.90 12.81 3.29
N ASN A 112 -10.85 12.27 4.04
CA ASN A 112 -12.25 12.66 3.97
C ASN A 112 -12.61 13.34 5.30
N PHE A 113 -13.07 14.59 5.22
CA PHE A 113 -13.63 15.29 6.38
C PHE A 113 -15.14 15.09 6.38
N GLU A 114 -15.73 14.90 7.57
CA GLU A 114 -17.18 14.95 7.69
C GLU A 114 -17.63 16.38 7.42
N ASN A 115 -18.44 16.56 6.37
CA ASN A 115 -19.02 17.85 6.06
C ASN A 115 -20.14 18.07 7.09
N SER A 116 -19.89 18.89 8.12
CA SER A 116 -20.98 19.43 8.93
C SER A 116 -21.80 20.33 8.01
N GLY A 117 -22.84 19.75 7.42
CA GLY A 117 -23.75 20.43 6.53
C GLY A 117 -24.25 21.69 7.20
N ASN A 118 -23.79 22.84 6.72
CA ASN A 118 -24.41 24.11 6.99
C ASN A 118 -25.78 24.04 6.31
N THR A 119 -26.79 23.56 7.03
CA THR A 119 -28.18 23.69 6.61
C THR A 119 -28.49 25.18 6.72
N SER A 120 -28.20 25.93 5.65
CA SER A 120 -28.83 27.22 5.45
C SER A 120 -30.32 26.94 5.30
N ARG A 121 -31.05 26.97 6.42
CA ARG A 121 -32.49 27.17 6.43
C ARG A 121 -32.71 28.54 5.80
N GLY A 122 -32.86 28.54 4.48
CA GLY A 122 -33.32 29.71 3.75
C GLY A 122 -34.67 30.08 4.35
N ASN A 123 -34.70 31.19 5.09
CA ASN A 123 -35.92 31.84 5.51
C ASN A 123 -36.67 32.25 4.25
N ASN A 124 -37.59 31.41 3.80
CA ASN A 124 -38.56 31.80 2.81
C ASN A 124 -39.68 32.55 3.55
N LYS A 125 -39.50 33.87 3.66
CA LYS A 125 -40.51 34.81 4.15
C LYS A 125 -41.61 34.85 3.08
N TYR A 126 -42.74 34.22 3.37
CA TYR A 126 -43.99 34.52 2.69
C TYR A 126 -44.96 35.15 3.69
N TYR A 127 -45.64 36.19 3.18
CA TYR A 127 -46.62 37.11 3.77
C TYR A 127 -46.05 38.32 4.52
#